data_AF-A0A962V183-F1
#
_entry.id   AF-A0A962V183-F1
#
_cell.length_a   1.000
_cell.length_b   1.000
_cell.length_c   1.000
_cell.angle_alpha   90.00
_cell.angle_beta   90.00
_cell.angle_gamma   90.00
#
_symmetry.space_group_name_H-M   'P 1'
#
loop_
_entity.id
_entity.type
_entity.pdbx_description
1 polymer ?
#
loop_
_entity_poly.entity_id
_entity_poly.type
_entity_poly.pdbx_seq_one_letter_code
_entity_poly.pdbx_strand_id
1 'polypeptide(L)'
;MNRKMERIRILHYLILLCLLLAACSHLPPDNVLPAERYYMPQRESPLQQQRDYQVRLANNSRYIAPEQPYQRYSTAEYNAPLDLSQTTPAPARALPAGIPLAPGDRVRVSIVEGEEFNGDYVINRDGTLRLPYLRPLPIAGLDLTRAEQALARALVEEGMFRAHFVQVSLLNLLWAPVKVQVAGAVFQPGQVQINNRSAEDIAQQLTAASGDYAPDRSLTAAL
;
A
#
# COMPACT_ATOMS: atom_id res chain seq x y z
N MET A 1 33.50 -60.02 -18.67
CA MET A 1 32.21 -59.57 -19.24
C MET A 1 31.51 -58.45 -18.44
N ASN A 2 32.05 -57.89 -17.34
CA ASN A 2 31.31 -56.94 -16.49
C ASN A 2 31.53 -55.44 -16.77
N ARG A 3 32.68 -55.02 -17.29
CA ARG A 3 32.95 -53.58 -17.58
C ARG A 3 32.13 -53.00 -18.74
N LYS A 4 31.68 -53.84 -19.68
CA LYS A 4 30.89 -53.39 -20.85
C LYS A 4 29.43 -53.09 -20.46
N MET A 5 28.87 -53.85 -19.53
CA MET A 5 27.50 -53.64 -19.04
C MET A 5 27.38 -52.43 -18.11
N GLU A 6 28.41 -52.13 -17.30
CA GLU A 6 28.42 -50.95 -16.43
C GLU A 6 28.46 -49.64 -17.23
N ARG A 7 29.25 -49.60 -18.31
CA ARG A 7 29.32 -48.43 -19.21
C ARG A 7 27.99 -48.14 -19.89
N ILE A 8 27.22 -49.18 -20.22
CA ILE A 8 25.88 -49.03 -20.83
C ILE A 8 24.87 -48.48 -19.81
N ARG A 9 24.95 -48.89 -18.54
CA ARG A 9 24.08 -48.37 -17.48
C ARG A 9 24.39 -46.92 -17.15
N ILE A 10 25.67 -46.56 -17.05
CA ILE A 10 26.10 -45.17 -16.81
C ILE A 10 25.66 -44.27 -17.97
N LEU A 11 25.79 -44.73 -19.22
CA LEU A 11 25.34 -43.96 -20.39
C LEU A 11 23.83 -43.73 -20.40
N HIS A 12 23.03 -44.74 -20.01
CA HIS A 12 21.58 -44.58 -19.88
C HIS A 12 21.21 -43.58 -18.77
N TYR A 13 21.86 -43.63 -17.61
CA TYR A 13 21.62 -42.66 -16.53
C TYR A 13 22.00 -41.24 -16.94
N LEU A 14 23.09 -41.06 -17.70
CA LEU A 14 23.54 -39.75 -18.16
C LEU A 14 22.60 -39.15 -19.22
N ILE A 15 22.06 -39.98 -20.11
CA ILE A 15 21.02 -39.59 -21.06
C ILE A 15 19.71 -39.22 -20.34
N LEU A 16 19.31 -40.03 -19.35
CA LEU A 16 18.08 -39.77 -18.59
C LEU A 16 18.19 -38.49 -17.74
N LEU A 17 19.36 -38.24 -17.14
CA LEU A 17 19.65 -37.00 -16.40
C LEU A 17 19.65 -35.77 -17.35
N CYS A 18 20.17 -35.92 -18.57
CA CYS A 18 20.18 -34.85 -19.58
C CYS A 18 18.77 -34.51 -20.07
N LEU A 19 17.91 -35.51 -20.27
CA LEU A 19 16.49 -35.31 -20.60
C LEU A 19 15.72 -34.62 -19.46
N LEU A 20 16.06 -34.92 -18.21
CA LEU A 20 15.43 -34.31 -17.03
C LEU A 20 15.84 -32.85 -16.84
N LEU A 21 17.09 -32.50 -17.15
CA LEU A 21 17.58 -31.12 -17.10
C LEU A 21 17.06 -30.25 -18.25
N ALA A 22 16.81 -30.83 -19.43
CA ALA A 22 16.24 -30.10 -20.57
C ALA A 22 14.76 -29.70 -20.39
N ALA A 23 14.03 -30.37 -19.50
CA ALA A 23 12.63 -30.06 -19.19
C ALA A 23 12.45 -28.85 -18.26
N CYS A 24 13.54 -28.31 -17.68
CA CYS A 24 13.47 -27.18 -16.75
C CYS A 24 13.80 -25.82 -17.38
N SER A 25 14.17 -25.76 -18.66
CA SER A 25 14.41 -24.50 -19.36
C SER A 25 13.31 -24.27 -20.39
N HIS A 26 12.48 -23.26 -20.13
CA HIS A 26 11.61 -22.58 -21.09
C HIS A 26 10.13 -23.01 -21.14
N LEU A 27 9.38 -22.71 -20.07
CA LEU A 27 8.02 -22.20 -20.23
C LEU A 27 8.05 -20.70 -19.90
N PRO A 28 7.95 -19.80 -20.89
CA PRO A 28 7.59 -18.41 -20.60
C PRO A 28 6.16 -18.39 -20.05
N PRO A 29 5.80 -17.43 -19.18
CA PRO A 29 4.41 -17.30 -18.77
C PRO A 29 3.56 -16.92 -20.00
N ASP A 30 2.39 -17.55 -20.17
CA ASP A 30 1.50 -17.43 -21.36
C ASP A 30 0.86 -16.04 -21.55
N ASN A 31 1.43 -14.99 -20.96
CA ASN A 31 0.93 -13.63 -20.92
C ASN A 31 1.84 -12.61 -21.62
N VAL A 32 2.78 -13.06 -22.45
CA VAL A 32 3.56 -12.16 -23.33
C VAL A 32 2.83 -11.99 -24.66
N LEU A 33 2.06 -10.92 -24.79
CA LEU A 33 1.49 -10.51 -26.07
C LEU A 33 2.59 -9.92 -27.00
N PRO A 34 2.52 -10.13 -28.33
CA PRO A 34 3.53 -9.64 -29.26
C PRO A 34 3.63 -8.10 -29.26
N ALA A 35 4.87 -7.61 -29.43
CA ALA A 35 5.25 -6.21 -29.24
C ALA A 35 4.54 -5.19 -30.15
N GLU A 36 3.91 -5.63 -31.25
CA GLU A 36 3.23 -4.75 -32.21
C GLU A 36 1.89 -4.17 -31.72
N ARG A 37 1.43 -4.51 -30.50
CA ARG A 37 0.15 -4.03 -29.94
C ARG A 37 0.29 -3.10 -28.74
N TYR A 38 1.49 -2.57 -28.46
CA TYR A 38 1.64 -1.55 -27.43
C TYR A 38 1.15 -0.18 -27.94
N TYR A 39 -0.08 0.18 -27.57
CA TYR A 39 -0.53 1.57 -27.64
C TYR A 39 0.14 2.37 -26.50
N MET A 40 1.07 3.27 -26.82
CA MET A 40 1.50 4.33 -25.91
C MET A 40 0.68 5.58 -26.20
N PRO A 41 -0.07 6.15 -25.23
CA PRO A 41 -0.79 7.39 -25.46
C PRO A 41 0.22 8.54 -25.59
N GLN A 42 0.02 9.40 -26.59
CA GLN A 42 0.90 10.53 -26.86
C GLN A 42 0.86 11.54 -25.71
N ARG A 43 2.02 12.10 -25.37
CA ARG A 43 2.19 13.05 -24.26
C ARG A 43 1.52 14.38 -24.62
N GLU A 44 0.44 14.73 -23.95
CA GLU A 44 -0.10 16.10 -24.00
C GLU A 44 0.85 17.06 -23.28
N SER A 45 0.91 18.31 -23.74
CA SER A 45 1.88 19.28 -23.23
C SER A 45 1.60 19.65 -21.76
N PRO A 46 2.64 19.82 -20.91
CA PRO A 46 2.47 20.02 -19.46
C PRO A 46 1.57 21.20 -19.08
N LEU A 47 1.52 22.24 -19.91
CA LEU A 47 0.74 23.46 -19.67
C LEU A 47 -0.78 23.27 -19.90
N GLN A 48 -1.18 22.31 -20.72
CA GLN A 48 -2.61 21.99 -20.92
C GLN A 48 -3.12 21.13 -19.77
N GLN A 49 -2.35 20.11 -19.42
CA GLN A 49 -2.61 19.21 -18.31
C GLN A 49 -2.76 19.97 -16.97
N GLN A 50 -1.93 21.00 -16.73
CA GLN A 50 -2.02 21.84 -15.53
C GLN A 50 -3.26 22.75 -15.48
N ARG A 51 -3.81 23.17 -16.63
CA ARG A 51 -5.08 23.92 -16.67
C ARG A 51 -6.28 23.05 -16.33
N ASP A 52 -6.30 21.81 -16.82
CA ASP A 52 -7.44 20.90 -16.60
C ASP A 52 -7.53 20.40 -15.15
N TYR A 53 -6.39 20.29 -14.45
CA TYR A 53 -6.39 20.00 -13.00
C TYR A 53 -6.95 21.14 -12.17
N GLN A 54 -6.60 22.39 -12.50
CA GLN A 54 -7.08 23.57 -11.76
C GLN A 54 -8.58 23.80 -11.94
N VAL A 55 -9.13 23.49 -13.11
CA VAL A 55 -10.58 23.65 -13.40
C VAL A 55 -11.43 22.58 -12.69
N ARG A 56 -10.87 21.40 -12.38
CA ARG A 56 -11.62 20.27 -11.78
C ARG A 56 -11.61 20.20 -10.26
N LEU A 57 -10.65 20.84 -9.59
CA LEU A 57 -10.65 20.93 -8.12
C LEU A 57 -11.80 21.77 -7.55
N ALA A 58 -12.46 22.59 -8.38
CA ALA A 58 -13.61 23.39 -7.98
C ALA A 58 -14.88 22.56 -7.76
N ASN A 59 -15.01 21.37 -8.37
CA ASN A 59 -16.29 20.66 -8.46
C ASN A 59 -16.18 19.19 -8.02
N ASN A 60 -16.28 18.96 -6.70
CA ASN A 60 -16.64 17.72 -6.01
C ASN A 60 -15.75 16.45 -6.12
N SER A 61 -15.65 15.79 -4.97
CA SER A 61 -14.79 14.67 -4.54
C SER A 61 -15.05 13.30 -5.21
N ARG A 62 -15.27 13.27 -6.53
CA ARG A 62 -15.19 12.05 -7.32
C ARG A 62 -14.03 12.15 -8.29
N TYR A 63 -13.07 11.24 -8.18
CA TYR A 63 -12.03 11.07 -9.18
C TYR A 63 -12.67 10.59 -10.48
N ILE A 64 -13.05 11.52 -11.36
CA ILE A 64 -13.50 11.20 -12.73
C ILE A 64 -12.24 11.16 -13.58
N ALA A 65 -11.80 9.96 -13.96
CA ALA A 65 -10.70 9.80 -14.92
C ALA A 65 -11.00 10.61 -16.20
N PRO A 66 -10.01 11.31 -16.79
CA PRO A 66 -10.22 11.96 -18.08
C PRO A 66 -10.62 10.89 -19.10
N GLU A 67 -11.63 11.18 -19.93
CA GLU A 67 -11.99 10.33 -21.07
C GLU A 67 -10.83 10.35 -22.07
N GLN A 68 -9.87 9.46 -21.87
CA GLN A 68 -8.78 9.22 -22.81
C GLN A 68 -9.29 8.34 -23.96
N PRO A 69 -8.80 8.54 -25.19
CA PRO A 69 -9.19 7.74 -26.35
C PRO A 69 -8.50 6.38 -26.30
N TYR A 70 -8.96 5.49 -25.42
CA TYR A 70 -8.60 4.07 -25.52
C TYR A 70 -9.32 3.54 -26.77
N GLN A 71 -8.60 3.44 -27.89
CA GLN A 71 -9.16 2.70 -29.03
C GLN A 71 -9.40 1.26 -28.57
N ARG A 72 -10.68 0.88 -28.58
CA ARG A 72 -11.12 -0.50 -28.34
C ARG A 72 -10.30 -1.39 -29.26
N TYR A 73 -9.60 -2.38 -28.71
CA TYR A 73 -9.06 -3.46 -29.52
C TYR A 73 -10.24 -4.07 -30.29
N SER A 74 -10.20 -3.95 -31.62
CA SER A 74 -11.03 -4.77 -32.50
C SER A 74 -10.57 -6.21 -32.29
N THR A 75 -11.35 -6.99 -31.54
CA THR A 75 -11.15 -8.43 -31.44
C THR A 75 -11.49 -9.01 -32.81
N ALA A 76 -10.47 -9.38 -33.57
CA ALA A 76 -10.66 -10.29 -34.68
C ALA A 76 -11.35 -11.56 -34.14
N GLU A 77 -12.51 -11.85 -34.73
CA GLU A 77 -13.37 -13.03 -34.61
C GLU A 77 -12.93 -14.10 -33.60
N TYR A 78 -13.54 -14.06 -32.41
CA TYR A 78 -13.78 -15.26 -31.62
C TYR A 78 -15.27 -15.31 -31.30
N ASN A 79 -16.07 -15.73 -32.28
CA ASN A 79 -17.47 -16.08 -32.06
C ASN A 79 -17.55 -17.45 -31.38
N ALA A 80 -17.06 -17.57 -30.15
CA ALA A 80 -17.54 -18.60 -29.24
C ALA A 80 -18.55 -17.93 -28.30
N PRO A 81 -19.76 -18.50 -28.12
CA PRO A 81 -20.70 -17.95 -27.17
C PRO A 81 -20.07 -17.96 -25.77
N LEU A 82 -19.91 -16.76 -25.21
CA LEU A 82 -19.56 -16.58 -23.81
C LEU A 82 -20.69 -17.18 -22.96
N ASP A 83 -20.47 -18.36 -22.39
CA ASP A 83 -21.35 -18.90 -21.36
C ASP A 83 -21.19 -18.07 -20.08
N LEU A 84 -22.07 -17.08 -19.93
CA LEU A 84 -22.11 -16.16 -18.79
C LEU A 84 -22.46 -16.87 -17.46
N SER A 85 -22.81 -18.16 -17.50
CA SER A 85 -23.20 -18.95 -16.33
C SER A 85 -22.01 -19.46 -15.50
N GLN A 86 -20.77 -19.34 -16.00
CA GLN A 86 -19.57 -19.87 -15.35
C GLN A 86 -18.64 -18.82 -14.74
N THR A 87 -19.08 -17.57 -14.63
CA THR A 87 -18.33 -16.60 -13.81
C THR A 87 -18.58 -16.94 -12.35
N THR A 88 -17.78 -17.87 -11.80
CA THR A 88 -17.63 -17.96 -10.34
C THR A 88 -17.14 -16.59 -9.92
N PRO A 89 -17.92 -15.79 -9.17
CA PRO A 89 -17.47 -14.48 -8.75
C PRO A 89 -16.17 -14.71 -8.00
N ALA A 90 -15.06 -14.13 -8.51
CA ALA A 90 -13.83 -14.03 -7.74
C ALA A 90 -14.25 -13.52 -6.36
N PRO A 91 -13.94 -14.24 -5.25
CA PRO A 91 -14.53 -13.89 -3.97
C PRO A 91 -14.27 -12.41 -3.74
N ALA A 92 -15.33 -11.64 -3.54
CA ALA A 92 -15.21 -10.21 -3.28
C ALA A 92 -14.25 -10.10 -2.10
N ARG A 93 -13.03 -9.62 -2.36
CA ARG A 93 -12.06 -9.41 -1.29
C ARG A 93 -12.70 -8.31 -0.47
N ALA A 94 -13.20 -8.66 0.71
CA ALA A 94 -13.75 -7.69 1.62
C ALA A 94 -12.73 -6.55 1.71
N LEU A 95 -13.15 -5.35 1.32
CA LEU A 95 -12.31 -4.17 1.49
C LEU A 95 -11.90 -4.15 2.97
N PRO A 96 -10.59 -4.09 3.29
CA PRO A 96 -10.16 -4.11 4.67
C PRO A 96 -10.91 -3.01 5.43
N ALA A 97 -11.40 -3.34 6.62
CA ALA A 97 -12.29 -2.52 7.45
C ALA A 97 -11.66 -1.21 7.97
N GLY A 98 -10.53 -0.80 7.41
CA GLY A 98 -9.74 0.38 7.77
C GLY A 98 -8.40 0.32 7.05
N ILE A 99 -7.71 1.46 7.00
CA ILE A 99 -6.32 1.51 6.53
C ILE A 99 -5.45 0.95 7.66
N PRO A 100 -4.62 -0.08 7.41
CA PRO A 100 -3.75 -0.64 8.44
C PRO A 100 -2.63 0.35 8.77
N LEU A 101 -2.25 0.37 10.04
CA LEU A 101 -1.14 1.15 10.54
C LEU A 101 0.18 0.61 10.00
N ALA A 102 1.09 1.51 9.62
CA ALA A 102 2.39 1.20 9.08
C ALA A 102 3.52 1.76 9.96
N PRO A 103 4.72 1.16 9.93
CA PRO A 103 5.91 1.75 10.54
C PRO A 103 6.14 3.18 10.03
N GLY A 104 6.40 4.10 10.96
CA GLY A 104 6.57 5.53 10.68
C GLY A 104 5.29 6.36 10.79
N ASP A 105 4.11 5.74 10.91
CA ASP A 105 2.87 6.47 11.21
C ASP A 105 2.97 7.12 12.59
N ARG A 106 2.30 8.27 12.75
CA ARG A 106 2.21 8.99 14.03
C ARG A 106 0.78 8.94 14.54
N VAL A 107 0.61 8.39 15.72
CA VAL A 107 -0.68 8.23 16.39
C VAL A 107 -0.69 9.00 17.71
N ARG A 108 -1.81 9.63 18.02
CA ARG A 108 -2.11 10.17 19.34
C ARG A 108 -2.83 9.11 20.15
N VAL A 109 -2.31 8.84 21.33
CA VAL A 109 -2.91 7.95 22.32
C VAL A 109 -3.62 8.79 23.37
N SER A 110 -4.87 8.44 23.66
CA SER A 110 -5.62 8.99 24.79
C SER A 110 -6.26 7.86 25.57
N ILE A 111 -6.01 7.83 26.87
CA ILE A 111 -6.51 6.85 27.82
C ILE A 111 -7.21 7.60 28.94
N VAL A 112 -8.45 7.23 29.23
CA VAL A 112 -9.21 7.81 30.34
C VAL A 112 -8.52 7.45 31.66
N GLU A 113 -8.32 8.46 32.52
CA GLU A 113 -7.58 8.33 33.79
C GLU A 113 -6.12 7.83 33.61
N GLY A 114 -5.56 7.93 32.40
CA GLY A 114 -4.23 7.44 32.04
C GLY A 114 -3.30 8.53 31.51
N GLU A 115 -3.32 9.73 32.11
CA GLU A 115 -2.58 10.92 31.63
C GLU A 115 -1.07 10.68 31.43
N GLU A 116 -0.48 9.75 32.18
CA GLU A 116 0.94 9.37 32.04
C GLU A 116 1.25 8.64 30.73
N PHE A 117 0.25 8.06 30.08
CA PHE A 117 0.36 7.37 28.80
C PHE A 117 -0.09 8.24 27.62
N ASN A 118 -0.80 9.34 27.88
CA ASN A 118 -1.36 10.21 26.85
C ASN A 118 -0.24 10.94 26.10
N GLY A 119 -0.34 11.00 24.77
CA GLY A 119 0.66 11.70 23.96
C GLY A 119 0.70 11.27 22.50
N ASP A 120 1.66 11.84 21.79
CA ASP A 120 1.89 11.57 20.36
C ASP A 120 3.08 10.62 20.19
N TYR A 121 2.81 9.48 19.58
CA TYR A 121 3.76 8.39 19.43
C TYR A 121 3.97 8.04 17.97
N VAL A 122 5.17 7.58 17.64
CA VAL A 122 5.51 7.09 16.30
C VAL A 122 5.62 5.57 16.35
N ILE A 123 5.03 4.90 15.36
CA ILE A 123 5.19 3.47 15.19
C ILE A 123 6.62 3.19 14.74
N ASN A 124 7.36 2.44 15.54
CA ASN A 124 8.76 2.16 15.28
C ASN A 124 8.94 1.31 14.01
N ARG A 125 10.16 1.27 13.50
CA ARG A 125 10.52 0.49 12.30
C ARG A 125 10.28 -1.02 12.46
N ASP A 126 10.29 -1.53 13.69
CA ASP A 126 9.96 -2.91 14.05
C ASP A 126 8.44 -3.17 14.09
N GLY A 127 7.61 -2.16 13.81
CA GLY A 127 6.16 -2.23 13.83
C GLY A 127 5.55 -2.11 15.22
N THR A 128 6.32 -1.70 16.23
CA THR A 128 5.87 -1.59 17.62
C THR A 128 5.59 -0.15 18.05
N LEU A 129 4.56 0.03 18.88
CA LEU A 129 4.29 1.24 19.64
C LEU A 129 4.96 1.14 21.02
N ARG A 130 5.64 2.20 21.43
CA ARG A 130 6.32 2.27 22.73
C ARG A 130 5.72 3.37 23.58
N LEU A 131 4.97 2.97 24.61
CA LEU A 131 4.45 3.86 25.62
C LEU A 131 5.32 3.77 26.89
N PRO A 132 5.33 4.79 27.75
CA PRO A 132 5.95 4.71 29.06
C PRO A 132 5.45 3.48 29.82
N TYR A 133 6.37 2.79 30.52
CA TYR A 133 6.10 1.63 31.38
C TYR A 133 5.57 0.36 30.67
N LEU A 134 5.00 0.48 29.47
CA LEU A 134 4.47 -0.65 28.69
C LEU A 134 5.58 -1.29 27.85
N ARG A 135 5.56 -2.62 27.75
CA ARG A 135 6.42 -3.34 26.80
C ARG A 135 6.09 -2.94 25.35
N PRO A 136 7.05 -3.05 24.41
CA PRO A 136 6.79 -2.74 23.00
C PRO A 136 5.59 -3.51 22.45
N LEU A 137 4.58 -2.78 21.99
CA LEU A 137 3.31 -3.35 21.54
C LEU A 137 3.29 -3.46 20.01
N PRO A 138 3.23 -4.65 19.40
CA PRO A 138 3.12 -4.80 17.95
C PRO A 138 1.75 -4.33 17.46
N ILE A 139 1.73 -3.27 16.64
CA ILE A 139 0.48 -2.70 16.10
C ILE A 139 0.49 -2.51 14.58
N ALA A 140 1.64 -2.65 13.92
CA ALA A 140 1.70 -2.57 12.47
C ALA A 140 0.83 -3.65 11.82
N GLY A 141 0.10 -3.27 10.76
CA GLY A 141 -0.85 -4.14 10.08
C GLY A 141 -2.24 -4.19 10.73
N LEU A 142 -2.41 -3.65 11.94
CA LEU A 142 -3.72 -3.51 12.58
C LEU A 142 -4.42 -2.24 12.08
N ASP A 143 -5.74 -2.29 11.97
CA ASP A 143 -6.54 -1.07 11.91
C ASP A 143 -6.54 -0.36 13.29
N LEU A 144 -6.97 0.91 13.31
CA LEU A 144 -7.01 1.72 14.54
C LEU A 144 -7.79 1.05 15.66
N THR A 145 -8.97 0.48 15.38
CA THR A 145 -9.83 -0.16 16.37
C THR A 145 -9.20 -1.41 16.97
N ARG A 146 -8.56 -2.24 16.15
CA ARG A 146 -7.82 -3.43 16.63
C ARG A 146 -6.58 -3.03 17.42
N ALA A 147 -5.92 -1.95 17.04
CA ALA A 147 -4.79 -1.40 17.79
C ALA A 147 -5.23 -0.86 19.17
N GLU A 148 -6.38 -0.17 19.25
CA GLU A 148 -6.98 0.27 20.53
C GLU A 148 -7.26 -0.93 21.44
N GLN A 149 -7.88 -1.98 20.91
CA GLN A 149 -8.17 -3.22 21.64
C GLN A 149 -6.89 -3.96 22.07
N ALA A 150 -5.85 -3.97 21.22
CA ALA A 150 -4.56 -4.55 21.56
C ALA A 150 -3.88 -3.76 22.70
N LEU A 151 -3.92 -2.44 22.64
CA LEU A 151 -3.36 -1.56 23.67
C LEU A 151 -4.11 -1.70 25.00
N ALA A 152 -5.44 -1.68 24.97
CA ALA A 152 -6.27 -1.90 26.15
C ALA A 152 -5.97 -3.25 26.84
N ARG A 153 -5.81 -4.33 26.05
CA ARG A 153 -5.44 -5.65 26.58
C ARG A 153 -4.06 -5.64 27.21
N ALA A 154 -3.06 -5.08 26.53
CA ALA A 154 -1.69 -5.02 27.04
C ALA A 154 -1.60 -4.25 28.37
N LEU A 155 -2.33 -3.14 28.50
CA LEU A 155 -2.39 -2.34 29.72
C LEU A 155 -3.01 -3.11 30.91
N VAL A 156 -4.00 -3.96 30.63
CA VAL A 156 -4.64 -4.81 31.64
C VAL A 156 -3.74 -5.99 32.02
N GLU A 157 -3.07 -6.60 31.05
CA GLU A 157 -2.14 -7.73 31.26
C GLU A 157 -0.93 -7.34 32.12
N GLU A 158 -0.41 -6.11 31.95
CA GLU A 158 0.67 -5.56 32.77
C GLU A 158 0.19 -5.05 34.15
N GLY A 159 -1.11 -5.17 34.46
CA GLY A 159 -1.68 -4.79 35.76
C GLY A 159 -1.81 -3.28 35.98
N MET A 160 -1.68 -2.46 34.93
CA MET A 160 -1.79 -1.00 35.02
C MET A 160 -3.25 -0.54 35.11
N PHE A 161 -4.16 -1.24 34.43
CA PHE A 161 -5.59 -0.92 34.42
C PHE A 161 -6.46 -2.14 34.73
N ARG A 162 -7.69 -1.88 35.17
CA ARG A 162 -8.72 -2.92 35.34
C ARG A 162 -9.50 -3.11 34.04
N ALA A 163 -9.77 -4.35 33.67
CA ALA A 163 -10.37 -4.74 32.39
C ALA A 163 -11.68 -3.99 32.00
N HIS A 164 -12.50 -3.60 32.96
CA HIS A 164 -13.80 -2.95 32.70
C HIS A 164 -13.74 -1.42 32.68
N PHE A 165 -12.61 -0.83 33.06
CA PHE A 165 -12.47 0.63 33.20
C PHE A 165 -11.52 1.23 32.16
N VAL A 166 -10.70 0.41 31.50
CA VAL A 166 -9.77 0.89 30.48
C VAL A 166 -10.54 1.35 29.23
N GLN A 167 -10.39 2.63 28.89
CA GLN A 167 -10.93 3.20 27.65
C GLN A 167 -9.77 3.85 26.91
N VAL A 168 -9.47 3.32 25.72
CA VAL A 168 -8.35 3.74 24.88
C VAL A 168 -8.90 4.29 23.57
N SER A 169 -8.37 5.42 23.16
CA SER A 169 -8.63 6.05 21.88
C SER A 169 -7.30 6.29 21.15
N LEU A 170 -7.26 5.90 19.88
CA LEU A 170 -6.14 6.16 18.98
C LEU A 170 -6.61 7.08 17.85
N LEU A 171 -5.86 8.14 17.61
CA LEU A 171 -6.08 9.03 16.47
C LEU A 171 -4.83 9.05 15.59
N ASN A 172 -4.96 8.73 14.31
CA ASN A 172 -3.84 8.89 13.39
C ASN A 172 -3.63 10.37 13.03
N LEU A 173 -2.46 10.90 13.36
CA LEU A 173 -2.09 12.28 13.07
C LEU A 173 -1.38 12.39 11.72
N LEU A 174 -0.44 11.48 11.45
CA LEU A 174 0.33 11.46 10.20
C LEU A 174 0.50 10.03 9.69
N TRP A 175 0.18 9.86 8.41
CA TRP A 175 0.52 8.67 7.65
C TRP A 175 1.96 8.77 7.15
N ALA A 176 2.71 7.67 7.22
CA ALA A 176 4.03 7.54 6.63
C ALA A 176 3.96 7.50 5.10
N PRO A 177 5.06 7.86 4.41
CA PRO A 177 5.18 7.64 2.97
C PRO A 177 5.30 6.14 2.68
N VAL A 178 4.57 5.66 1.67
CA VAL A 178 4.61 4.26 1.24
C VAL A 178 5.19 4.15 -0.16
N LYS A 179 6.12 3.21 -0.34
CA LYS A 179 6.74 2.91 -1.63
C LYS A 179 5.99 1.78 -2.33
N VAL A 180 5.47 2.04 -3.52
CA VAL A 180 4.73 1.07 -4.34
C VAL A 180 5.47 0.86 -5.67
N GLN A 181 5.56 -0.39 -6.11
CA GLN A 181 6.10 -0.74 -7.41
C GLN A 181 4.96 -0.77 -8.44
N VAL A 182 5.07 0.04 -9.48
CA VAL A 182 4.09 0.10 -10.57
C VAL A 182 4.70 -0.52 -11.83
N ALA A 183 3.99 -1.46 -12.45
CA ALA A 183 4.44 -2.17 -13.67
C ALA A 183 3.25 -2.49 -14.59
N GLY A 184 3.54 -2.83 -15.85
CA GLY A 184 2.55 -3.19 -16.87
C GLY A 184 2.33 -2.10 -17.92
N ALA A 185 1.12 -2.07 -18.50
CA ALA A 185 0.71 -1.04 -19.47
C ALA A 185 0.34 0.28 -18.78
N VAL A 186 1.33 0.91 -18.14
CA VAL A 186 1.21 2.19 -17.44
C VAL A 186 2.16 3.23 -18.05
N PHE A 187 1.84 4.51 -17.91
CA PHE A 187 2.65 5.62 -18.45
C PHE A 187 4.03 5.75 -17.80
N GLN A 188 4.09 5.56 -16.49
CA GLN A 188 5.30 5.72 -15.69
C GLN A 188 5.50 4.47 -14.84
N PRO A 189 6.08 3.40 -15.43
CA PRO A 189 6.51 2.26 -14.65
C PRO A 189 7.65 2.66 -13.72
N GLY A 190 7.76 2.00 -12.59
CA GLY A 190 8.82 2.24 -11.61
C GLY A 190 8.30 2.33 -10.18
N GLN A 191 9.20 2.71 -9.29
CA GLN A 191 8.88 2.89 -7.88
C GLN A 191 8.28 4.27 -7.66
N VAL A 192 7.05 4.31 -7.15
CA VAL A 192 6.33 5.55 -6.82
C VAL A 192 6.16 5.64 -5.31
N GLN A 193 6.39 6.83 -4.75
CA GLN A 193 6.11 7.11 -3.34
C GLN A 193 4.75 7.78 -3.21
N ILE A 194 3.88 7.18 -2.41
CA ILE A 194 2.58 7.73 -2.03
C ILE A 194 2.77 8.48 -0.72
N ASN A 195 2.08 9.61 -0.57
CA ASN A 195 2.11 10.44 0.62
C ASN A 195 3.50 11.01 0.95
N ASN A 196 4.28 11.33 -0.10
CA ASN A 196 5.53 12.08 0.01
C ASN A 196 5.20 13.57 0.20
N ARG A 197 5.31 14.06 1.44
CA ARG A 197 5.02 15.45 1.82
C ARG A 197 6.30 16.18 2.21
N SER A 198 6.35 17.49 1.97
CA SER A 198 7.48 18.31 2.42
C SER A 198 7.48 18.45 3.95
N ALA A 199 8.62 18.80 4.53
CA ALA A 199 8.71 19.02 5.97
C ALA A 199 7.84 20.22 6.41
N GLU A 200 7.73 21.22 5.53
CA GLU A 200 6.89 22.40 5.69
C GLU A 200 5.41 22.02 5.74
N ASP A 201 4.92 21.19 4.81
CA ASP A 201 3.53 20.72 4.79
C ASP A 201 3.18 19.93 6.07
N ILE A 202 4.11 19.10 6.53
CA ILE A 202 3.98 18.33 7.78
C ILE A 202 3.87 19.26 8.99
N ALA A 203 4.76 20.26 9.07
CA ALA A 203 4.76 21.24 10.15
C ALA A 203 3.47 22.07 10.17
N GLN A 204 3.00 22.49 8.99
CA GLN A 204 1.73 23.20 8.85
C GLN A 204 0.55 22.35 9.31
N GLN A 205 0.47 21.07 8.95
CA GLN A 205 -0.65 20.21 9.36
C GLN A 205 -0.69 19.96 10.87
N LEU A 206 0.48 19.77 11.50
CA LEU A 206 0.58 19.63 12.96
C LEU A 206 0.16 20.92 13.69
N THR A 207 0.52 22.07 13.12
CA THR A 207 0.19 23.39 13.67
C THR A 207 -1.30 23.72 13.47
N ALA A 208 -1.86 23.44 12.28
CA ALA A 208 -3.27 23.65 11.95
C ALA A 208 -4.21 22.82 12.85
N ALA A 209 -3.77 21.65 13.30
CA ALA A 209 -4.51 20.85 14.28
C ALA A 209 -4.58 21.48 15.69
N SER A 210 -3.79 22.54 15.96
CA SER A 210 -3.69 23.21 17.27
C SER A 210 -4.40 24.56 17.35
N GLY A 211 -5.07 24.99 16.28
CA GLY A 211 -5.76 26.28 16.21
C GLY A 211 -4.94 27.39 15.54
N ASP A 212 -5.67 28.41 15.08
CA ASP A 212 -5.26 29.41 14.09
C ASP A 212 -4.18 30.38 14.64
N TYR A 213 -2.89 30.04 14.51
CA TYR A 213 -1.81 31.01 14.69
C TYR A 213 -1.70 31.84 13.40
N ALA A 214 -2.24 33.05 13.40
CA ALA A 214 -2.20 33.95 12.25
C ALA A 214 -1.07 34.98 12.40
N PRO A 215 0.15 34.72 11.88
CA PRO A 215 1.30 35.60 12.06
C PRO A 215 1.08 37.00 11.47
N ASP A 216 0.25 37.10 10.42
CA ASP A 216 -0.12 38.35 9.74
C ASP A 216 -1.13 39.22 10.51
N ARG A 217 -1.55 38.81 11.71
CA ARG A 217 -2.39 39.64 12.61
C ARG A 217 -1.57 40.48 13.58
N SER A 218 -0.24 40.35 13.58
CA SER A 218 0.62 41.18 14.43
C SER A 218 0.97 42.51 13.73
N LEU A 219 0.96 43.62 14.48
CA LEU A 219 1.42 44.92 13.98
C LEU A 219 2.88 44.89 13.50
N THR A 220 3.65 43.91 13.99
CA THR A 220 5.05 43.66 13.62
C THR A 220 5.20 43.07 12.21
N ALA A 221 4.16 42.42 11.66
CA ALA A 221 4.15 41.94 10.28
C ALA A 221 3.87 43.04 9.24
N ALA A 222 3.44 44.23 9.69
CA ALA A 222 3.09 45.37 8.85
C ALA A 222 4.19 46.45 8.78
N LEU A 223 5.38 46.17 9.31
CA LEU A 223 6.53 47.08 9.35
C LEU A 223 7.60 46.71 8.33
#